data_AF-A0A1L5FAN5-F1
#
_entry.id   AF-A0A1L5FAN5-F1
#
_cell.length_a   1.000
_cell.length_b   1.000
_cell.length_c   1.000
_cell.angle_alpha   90.00
_cell.angle_beta   90.00
_cell.angle_gamma   90.00
#
_symmetry.space_group_name_H-M   'P 1'
#
loop_
_entity.id
_entity.type
_entity.pdbx_description
1 polymer ?
#
loop_
_entity_poly.entity_id
_entity_poly.type
_entity_poly.pdbx_seq_one_letter_code
_entity_poly.pdbx_strand_id
1 'polypeptide(L)'
;MAGIKKFTNSTDKKLAITIYIRDGENPGNTAGTQQFSLDKFETKQITYGDARNIYLNGMSVISMYDGQVTGEQKFIIQRGSPLDDLFNMNNHIWINYTENLFHISSSND
;
A
#
# COMPACT_ATOMS: atom_id res chain seq x y z
N MET A 1 5.06 -11.42 -14.97
CA MET A 1 3.66 -10.95 -14.98
C MET A 1 3.55 -9.75 -14.06
N ALA A 2 2.54 -8.88 -14.23
CA ALA A 2 2.29 -7.78 -13.29
C ALA A 2 2.02 -8.29 -11.87
N GLY A 3 2.30 -7.46 -10.86
CA GLY A 3 1.98 -7.76 -9.47
C GLY A 3 0.47 -7.71 -9.23
N ILE A 4 -0.04 -8.57 -8.35
CA ILE A 4 -1.44 -8.58 -7.93
C ILE A 4 -1.47 -8.59 -6.41
N LYS A 5 -2.25 -7.70 -5.81
CA LYS A 5 -2.39 -7.61 -4.37
C LYS A 5 -3.78 -7.14 -3.96
N LYS A 6 -4.27 -7.70 -2.86
CA LYS A 6 -5.54 -7.35 -2.25
C LYS A 6 -5.29 -6.25 -1.20
N PHE A 7 -6.15 -5.25 -1.16
CA PHE A 7 -6.10 -4.15 -0.21
C PHE A 7 -7.46 -4.04 0.48
N THR A 8 -7.45 -4.09 1.81
CA THR A 8 -8.66 -3.95 2.63
C THR A 8 -8.56 -2.73 3.51
N ASN A 9 -9.56 -1.87 3.41
CA ASN A 9 -9.78 -0.78 4.33
C ASN A 9 -10.62 -1.29 5.52
N SER A 10 -10.01 -1.49 6.69
CA SER A 10 -10.72 -1.90 7.90
C SER A 10 -11.30 -0.72 8.69
N THR A 11 -11.32 0.47 8.10
CA THR A 11 -11.75 1.71 8.78
C THR A 11 -13.15 2.14 8.33
N ASP A 12 -13.77 2.99 9.16
CA ASP A 12 -15.04 3.65 8.89
C ASP A 12 -14.90 4.91 8.00
N LYS A 13 -13.74 5.10 7.37
CA LYS A 13 -13.38 6.27 6.56
C LYS A 13 -13.09 5.85 5.13
N LYS A 14 -13.32 6.75 4.17
CA LYS A 14 -12.85 6.55 2.79
C LYS A 14 -11.35 6.81 2.74
N LEU A 15 -10.61 5.96 2.05
CA LEU A 15 -9.16 6.07 1.90
C LEU A 15 -8.80 6.33 0.44
N ALA A 16 -7.91 7.30 0.22
CA ALA A 16 -7.16 7.46 -1.02
C ALA A 16 -5.79 6.79 -0.84
N ILE A 17 -5.48 5.83 -1.70
CA ILE A 17 -4.26 5.03 -1.65
C ILE A 17 -3.42 5.35 -2.88
N THR A 18 -2.13 5.59 -2.64
CA THR A 18 -1.10 5.62 -3.70
C THR A 18 -0.09 4.54 -3.42
N ILE A 19 0.08 3.59 -4.34
CA ILE A 19 1.18 2.64 -4.29
C ILE A 19 2.30 3.11 -5.21
N TYR A 20 3.54 2.91 -4.76
CA TYR A 20 4.76 3.23 -5.50
C TYR A 20 5.35 1.92 -5.99
N ILE A 21 5.57 1.79 -7.30
CA ILE A 21 6.02 0.57 -7.95
C ILE A 21 7.55 0.65 -8.08
N ARG A 22 8.27 -0.37 -7.59
CA ARG A 22 9.74 -0.42 -7.64
C ARG A 22 10.23 -0.68 -9.07
N ASP A 23 11.31 -0.02 -9.46
CA ASP A 23 12.03 -0.35 -10.71
C ASP A 23 12.94 -1.56 -10.46
N GLY A 24 12.48 -2.73 -10.91
CA GLY A 24 13.14 -4.00 -10.67
C GLY A 24 13.32 -4.33 -9.18
N GLU A 25 14.52 -4.81 -8.83
CA GLU A 25 14.84 -5.29 -7.48
C GLU A 25 15.36 -4.20 -6.53
N ASN A 26 15.80 -3.05 -7.07
CA ASN A 26 16.48 -2.03 -6.28
C ASN A 26 15.47 -1.04 -5.65
N PRO A 27 15.38 -0.96 -4.32
CA PRO A 27 14.46 -0.03 -3.66
C PRO A 27 14.80 1.45 -3.85
N GLY A 28 16.01 1.78 -4.33
CA GLY A 28 16.40 3.17 -4.61
C GLY A 28 15.63 3.83 -5.76
N ASN A 29 14.92 3.06 -6.59
CA ASN A 29 14.25 3.55 -7.80
C ASN A 29 12.76 3.19 -7.83
N THR A 30 11.92 4.12 -8.29
CA THR A 30 10.48 3.94 -8.48
C THR A 30 10.16 4.01 -9.97
N ALA A 31 9.57 2.96 -10.53
CA ALA A 31 9.16 2.88 -11.93
C ALA A 31 7.86 3.67 -12.23
N GLY A 32 7.01 3.85 -11.21
CA GLY A 32 5.77 4.60 -11.35
C GLY A 32 4.90 4.54 -10.10
N THR A 33 3.70 5.09 -10.21
CA THR A 33 2.70 5.09 -9.13
C THR A 33 1.34 4.68 -9.66
N GLN A 34 0.53 4.07 -8.80
CA GLN A 34 -0.87 3.79 -9.10
C GLN A 34 -1.74 4.25 -7.94
N GLN A 35 -2.84 4.93 -8.29
CA GLN A 35 -3.77 5.51 -7.33
C GLN A 35 -5.12 4.81 -7.42
N PHE A 36 -5.73 4.60 -6.26
CA PHE A 36 -7.10 4.08 -6.16
C PHE A 36 -7.71 4.51 -4.83
N SER A 37 -9.02 4.36 -4.71
CA SER A 37 -9.72 4.60 -3.45
C SER A 37 -10.35 3.31 -2.91
N LEU A 38 -10.38 3.20 -1.59
CA LEU A 38 -11.17 2.21 -0.87
C LEU A 38 -12.27 2.94 -0.11
N ASP A 39 -13.52 2.56 -0.37
CA ASP A 39 -14.64 2.97 0.46
C ASP A 39 -14.55 2.26 1.83
N LYS A 40 -15.40 2.69 2.77
CA LYS A 40 -15.41 2.16 4.15
C LYS A 40 -15.59 0.64 4.12
N PHE A 41 -14.74 -0.09 4.84
CA PHE A 41 -14.81 -1.56 4.92
C PHE A 41 -14.66 -2.29 3.56
N GLU A 42 -14.18 -1.59 2.52
CA GLU A 42 -14.02 -2.16 1.18
C GLU A 42 -12.72 -2.94 1.06
N THR A 43 -12.80 -4.02 0.29
CA THR A 43 -11.65 -4.75 -0.23
C THR A 43 -11.59 -4.67 -1.74
N LYS A 44 -10.43 -4.29 -2.29
CA LYS A 44 -10.15 -4.33 -3.74
C LYS A 44 -8.91 -5.15 -4.06
N GLN A 45 -8.97 -5.90 -5.15
CA GLN A 45 -7.78 -6.50 -5.77
C GLN A 45 -7.23 -5.54 -6.82
N ILE A 46 -5.93 -5.26 -6.73
CA ILE A 46 -5.24 -4.31 -7.61
C ILE A 46 -4.12 -5.04 -8.34
N THR A 47 -4.15 -4.96 -9.67
CA THR A 47 -3.02 -5.32 -10.53
C THR A 47 -2.16 -4.08 -10.74
N TYR A 48 -0.85 -4.20 -10.56
CA TYR A 48 0.10 -3.10 -10.65
C TYR A 48 1.42 -3.51 -11.31
N GLY A 49 2.13 -2.51 -11.84
CA GLY A 49 3.42 -2.71 -12.49
C GLY A 49 3.32 -3.55 -13.77
N ASP A 50 4.38 -4.30 -14.06
CA ASP A 50 4.53 -5.07 -15.29
C ASP A 50 5.36 -6.34 -15.03
N ALA A 51 5.82 -7.03 -16.09
CA ALA A 51 6.59 -8.26 -15.94
C ALA A 51 7.98 -8.09 -15.30
N ARG A 52 8.51 -6.87 -15.22
CA ARG A 52 9.79 -6.51 -14.61
C ARG A 52 9.59 -5.82 -13.25
N ASN A 53 8.56 -5.00 -13.12
CA ASN A 53 8.33 -4.12 -11.98
C ASN A 53 7.21 -4.67 -11.07
N ILE A 54 7.51 -5.76 -10.36
CA ILE A 54 6.51 -6.53 -9.60
C ILE A 54 6.44 -6.19 -8.10
N TYR A 55 7.39 -5.41 -7.61
CA TYR A 55 7.50 -5.07 -6.19
C TYR A 55 6.91 -3.70 -5.89
N LEU A 56 6.37 -3.54 -4.69
CA LEU A 56 6.04 -2.24 -4.14
C LEU A 56 7.30 -1.63 -3.53
N ASN A 57 7.51 -0.35 -3.82
CA ASN A 57 8.55 0.48 -3.21
C ASN A 57 8.05 1.30 -2.03
N GLY A 58 6.73 1.46 -1.94
CA GLY A 58 6.11 2.25 -0.89
C GLY A 58 4.60 2.33 -1.04
N MET A 59 3.95 2.94 -0.05
CA MET A 59 2.54 3.24 -0.07
C MET A 59 2.24 4.53 0.71
N SER A 60 1.28 5.30 0.23
CA SER A 60 0.66 6.42 0.94
C SER A 60 -0.82 6.10 1.15
N VAL A 61 -1.31 6.35 2.36
CA VAL A 61 -2.72 6.29 2.74
C VAL A 61 -3.14 7.67 3.19
N ILE A 62 -4.21 8.20 2.64
CA ILE A 62 -4.77 9.50 3.01
C ILE A 62 -6.26 9.34 3.25
N SER A 63 -6.77 9.98 4.30
CA SER A 63 -8.20 10.16 4.53
C SER A 63 -8.51 11.61 4.85
N MET A 64 -9.69 12.05 4.40
CA MET A 64 -10.22 13.37 4.67
C MET A 64 -11.55 13.19 5.40
N TYR A 65 -11.60 13.62 6.66
CA TYR A 65 -12.81 13.55 7.48
C TYR A 65 -12.77 14.64 8.54
N ASP A 66 -13.94 15.09 9.00
CA ASP A 66 -14.07 16.08 10.08
C ASP A 66 -13.21 17.35 9.90
N GLY A 67 -13.13 17.85 8.66
CA GLY A 67 -12.36 19.06 8.33
C GLY A 67 -10.84 18.91 8.35
N GLN A 68 -10.32 17.71 8.60
CA GLN A 68 -8.88 17.43 8.65
C GLN A 68 -8.45 16.41 7.59
N VAL A 69 -7.17 16.47 7.23
CA VAL A 69 -6.50 15.47 6.39
C VAL A 69 -5.52 14.70 7.27
N THR A 70 -5.72 13.39 7.35
CA THR A 70 -4.80 12.48 8.03
C THR A 70 -4.17 11.56 7.00
N GLY A 71 -2.88 11.32 7.10
CA GLY A 71 -2.20 10.40 6.19
C GLY A 71 -0.97 9.75 6.79
N GLU A 72 -0.56 8.64 6.18
CA GLU A 72 0.69 7.95 6.48
C GLU A 72 1.35 7.56 5.17
N GLN A 73 2.67 7.68 5.11
CA GLN A 73 3.47 7.28 3.95
C GLN A 73 4.67 6.46 4.40
N LYS A 74 4.92 5.34 3.72
CA LYS A 74 6.04 4.44 3.99
C LYS A 74 6.77 4.11 2.70
N PHE A 75 8.10 4.19 2.75
CA PHE A 75 8.98 3.80 1.65
C PHE A 75 10.01 2.79 2.12
N ILE A 76 10.30 1.83 1.24
CA ILE A 76 11.33 0.84 1.45
C ILE A 76 12.64 1.45 0.97
N ILE A 77 13.60 1.57 1.87
CA ILE A 77 14.96 2.02 1.55
C ILE A 77 15.98 0.88 1.57
N GLN A 78 15.59 -0.28 2.11
CA GLN A 78 16.43 -1.45 2.25
C GLN A 78 15.62 -2.72 1.92
N ARG A 79 16.15 -3.52 0.98
CA ARG A 79 15.58 -4.81 0.58
C ARG A 79 15.67 -5.83 1.72
N GLY A 80 14.64 -6.64 1.90
CA GLY A 80 14.52 -7.62 3.00
C GLY A 80 14.39 -6.97 4.38
N SER A 81 13.99 -5.70 4.44
CA SER A 81 13.59 -5.07 5.70
C SER A 81 12.18 -5.51 6.08
N PRO A 82 11.76 -5.37 7.36
CA PRO A 82 10.41 -5.74 7.77
C PRO A 82 9.30 -5.08 6.95
N LEU A 83 9.50 -3.84 6.49
CA LEU A 83 8.55 -3.17 5.60
C LEU A 83 8.56 -3.74 4.17
N ASP A 84 9.73 -4.13 3.67
CA ASP A 84 9.84 -4.81 2.38
C ASP A 84 9.08 -6.13 2.40
N ASP A 85 9.27 -6.93 3.46
CA ASP A 85 8.59 -8.22 3.62
C ASP A 85 7.08 -8.03 3.78
N LEU A 86 6.66 -7.02 4.55
CA LEU A 86 5.24 -6.65 4.71
C LEU A 86 4.61 -6.37 3.34
N PHE A 87 5.25 -5.55 2.50
CA PHE A 87 4.70 -5.22 1.18
C PHE A 87 4.90 -6.31 0.13
N ASN A 88 5.95 -7.11 0.17
CA ASN A 88 6.37 -7.94 -0.97
C ASN A 88 6.36 -9.44 -0.72
N MET A 89 6.21 -9.92 0.52
CA MET A 89 6.07 -11.36 0.85
C MET A 89 4.63 -11.78 1.17
N ASN A 90 3.68 -10.85 1.07
CA ASN A 90 2.27 -11.04 1.40
C ASN A 90 1.36 -10.64 0.23
N ASN A 91 0.25 -11.34 0.02
CA ASN A 91 -0.71 -11.06 -1.06
C ASN A 91 -1.86 -10.12 -0.64
N HIS A 92 -1.99 -9.81 0.66
CA HIS A 92 -3.05 -8.97 1.20
C HIS A 92 -2.48 -7.91 2.16
N ILE A 93 -2.87 -6.63 1.94
CA ILE A 93 -2.58 -5.50 2.83
C ILE A 93 -3.87 -5.06 3.52
N TRP A 94 -3.77 -4.88 4.83
CA TRP A 94 -4.83 -4.37 5.69
C TRP A 94 -4.47 -2.97 6.18
N ILE A 95 -5.41 -2.05 6.08
CA ILE A 95 -5.28 -0.68 6.58
C ILE A 95 -6.24 -0.49 7.74
N ASN A 96 -5.68 -0.20 8.92
CA ASN A 96 -6.43 0.08 10.13
C ASN A 96 -6.15 1.52 10.58
N TYR A 97 -7.01 2.05 11.46
CA TYR A 97 -6.85 3.37 12.02
C TYR A 97 -7.18 3.35 13.52
N THR A 98 -6.18 3.55 14.36
CA THR A 98 -6.29 3.52 15.83
C THR A 98 -5.39 4.60 16.41
N GLU A 99 -5.80 5.21 17.52
CA GLU A 99 -5.01 6.26 18.21
C GLU A 99 -4.58 7.41 17.28
N ASN A 100 -5.45 7.79 16.34
CA ASN A 100 -5.23 8.79 15.31
C ASN A 100 -4.11 8.48 14.29
N LEU A 101 -3.61 7.24 14.25
CA LEU A 101 -2.58 6.79 13.33
C LEU A 101 -3.11 5.70 12.40
N PHE A 102 -2.61 5.70 11.17
CA PHE A 102 -2.79 4.54 10.30
C PHE A 102 -1.85 3.42 10.73
N HIS A 103 -2.35 2.19 10.65
CA HIS A 103 -1.56 0.99 10.84
C HIS A 103 -1.74 0.11 9.61
N ILE A 104 -0.62 -0.22 8.99
CA ILE A 104 -0.56 -1.07 7.80
C ILE A 104 0.02 -2.41 8.22
N SER A 105 -0.71 -3.48 7.94
CA SER A 105 -0.27 -4.86 8.15
C SER A 105 -0.55 -5.70 6.91
N SER A 106 -0.04 -6.93 6.89
CA SER A 106 -0.19 -7.81 5.73
C SER A 106 -0.31 -9.28 6.14
N SER A 107 -0.93 -10.07 5.28
CA SER A 107 -1.10 -11.51 5.43
C SER A 107 -1.06 -12.22 4.08
N ASN A 108 -0.90 -13.54 4.13
CA ASN A 108 -1.25 -14.41 3.02
C ASN A 108 -2.66 -14.96 3.26
N ASP A 109 -3.57 -14.69 2.32
CA ASP A 109 -4.86 -15.37 2.19
C ASP A 109 -4.70 -16.66 1.35
#